data_AF-A0A3C0AZ69-F1
#
_entry.id   AF-A0A3C0AZ69-F1
#
_cell.length_a   1.000
_cell.length_b   1.000
_cell.length_c   1.000
_cell.angle_alpha   90.00
_cell.angle_beta   90.00
_cell.angle_gamma   90.00
#
_symmetry.space_group_name_H-M   'P 1'
#
loop_
_entity.id
_entity.type
_entity.pdbx_description
1 polymer ?
#
loop_
_entity_poly.entity_id
_entity_poly.type
_entity_poly.pdbx_seq_one_letter_code
_entity_poly.pdbx_strand_id
1 'polypeptide(L)' 'MRKLIDLDETTLTKLKVISIFEKTSVKGLIENAVQTYVKNKQTSQFNNLSDEEKEDIGLLMLMQEADRTEFVSREEIMKI' A
#
# COMPACT_ATOMS: atom_id res chain seq x y z
N MET A 1 2.03 -18.33 9.67
CA MET A 1 3.28 -18.40 10.46
C MET A 1 3.03 -17.79 11.84
N ARG A 2 3.47 -18.42 12.93
CA ARG A 2 3.43 -17.78 14.26
C ARG A 2 4.67 -16.89 14.44
N LYS A 3 4.46 -15.68 14.98
CA LYS A 3 5.53 -14.75 15.37
C LYS A 3 5.32 -14.45 16.86
N LEU A 4 6.40 -14.50 17.62
CA LEU A 4 6.42 -14.08 19.02
C LEU A 4 6.76 -12.58 19.02
N ILE A 5 5.92 -11.79 19.69
CA ILE A 5 6.08 -10.34 19.81
C ILE A 5 6.07 -10.05 21.31
N ASP A 6 7.11 -9.39 21.79
CA ASP A 6 7.19 -8.96 23.17
C ASP A 6 6.54 -7.58 23.30
N LEU A 7 5.69 -7.40 24.31
CA LEU A 7 4.94 -6.17 24.55
C LEU A 7 5.05 -5.80 26.02
N ASP A 8 5.20 -4.51 26.30
CA ASP A 8 5.16 -4.04 27.67
C ASP A 8 3.76 -4.22 28.26
N GLU A 9 3.72 -4.39 29.58
CA GLU A 9 2.49 -4.69 30.32
C GLU A 9 1.44 -3.57 30.19
N THR A 10 1.89 -2.32 30.06
CA THR A 10 0.99 -1.17 29.93
C THR A 10 0.28 -1.17 28.58
N THR A 11 1.01 -1.48 27.49
CA THR A 11 0.46 -1.61 26.14
C THR A 11 -0.46 -2.81 26.03
N LEU A 12 -0.09 -3.95 26.61
CA LEU A 12 -0.96 -5.13 26.65
C LEU A 12 -2.28 -4.84 27.38
N THR A 13 -2.23 -4.10 28.49
CA THR A 13 -3.43 -3.72 29.25
C THR A 13 -4.36 -2.84 28.41
N LYS A 14 -3.81 -1.81 27.75
CA LYS A 14 -4.58 -0.94 26.85
C LYS A 14 -5.20 -1.72 25.69
N LEU A 15 -4.44 -2.62 25.06
CA LEU A 15 -4.92 -3.49 23.99
C LEU A 15 -6.09 -4.37 24.43
N LYS A 16 -6.01 -4.96 25.64
CA LYS A 16 -7.11 -5.76 26.19
C LYS A 16 -8.38 -4.93 26.37
N VAL A 17 -8.25 -3.72 26.92
CA VAL A 17 -9.39 -2.81 27.09
C VAL A 17 -10.03 -2.49 25.74
N ILE A 18 -9.24 -2.08 24.75
CA ILE A 18 -9.73 -1.77 23.40
C ILE A 18 -10.38 -3.01 22.76
N SER A 19 -9.82 -4.20 22.96
CA SER A 19 -10.34 -5.45 22.39
C SER A 19 -11.75 -5.78 22.86
N ILE A 20 -12.09 -5.41 24.11
CA ILE A 20 -13.43 -5.58 24.66
C ILE A 20 -14.42 -4.64 23.97
N PHE A 21 -14.02 -3.37 23.77
CA PHE A 21 -14.87 -2.37 23.11
C PHE A 21 -15.11 -2.70 21.63
N GLU A 22 -14.07 -3.12 20.91
CA GLU A 22 -14.15 -3.49 19.48
C GLU A 22 -14.68 -4.92 19.26
N LYS A 23 -14.96 -5.68 20.33
CA LYS A 23 -15.43 -7.08 20.27
C LYS A 23 -14.54 -7.98 19.41
N THR A 24 -13.23 -7.80 19.53
CA THR A 24 -12.22 -8.53 18.76
C THR A 24 -11.16 -9.11 19.68
N SER A 25 -10.25 -9.93 19.15
CA SER A 25 -9.12 -10.44 19.92
C SER A 25 -7.96 -9.46 19.89
N VAL A 26 -7.10 -9.49 20.92
CA VAL A 26 -5.84 -8.71 20.94
C VAL A 26 -4.99 -9.00 19.70
N LYS A 27 -4.97 -10.25 19.23
CA LYS A 27 -4.31 -10.64 17.99
C LYS A 27 -4.90 -9.93 16.76
N GLY A 28 -6.23 -9.90 16.66
CA GLY A 28 -6.95 -9.23 15.57
C GLY A 28 -6.70 -7.72 15.54
N LEU A 29 -6.65 -7.08 16.72
CA LEU A 29 -6.26 -5.67 16.82
C LEU A 29 -4.85 -5.42 16.30
N ILE A 30 -3.89 -6.25 16.71
CA ILE A 30 -2.49 -6.11 16.29
C ILE A 30 -2.38 -6.31 14.77
N GLU A 31 -3.05 -7.32 14.21
CA GLU A 31 -3.05 -7.57 12.77
C GLU A 31 -3.63 -6.39 11.99
N ASN A 32 -4.76 -5.83 12.44
CA ASN A 32 -5.36 -4.65 11.82
C ASN A 32 -4.48 -3.40 11.95
N ALA A 33 -3.91 -3.16 13.13
CA ALA A 33 -3.02 -2.02 13.38
C ALA A 33 -1.78 -2.08 12.48
N VAL A 34 -1.17 -3.26 12.31
CA VAL A 34 -0.02 -3.46 11.42
C VAL A 34 -0.41 -3.25 9.96
N GLN A 35 -1.52 -3.83 9.50
CA GLN A 35 -2.01 -3.63 8.13
C GLN A 35 -2.27 -2.14 7.83
N THR A 36 -2.95 -1.46 8.74
CA THR A 36 -3.26 -0.04 8.62
C THR A 36 -1.97 0.80 8.61
N TYR A 37 -1.02 0.49 9.49
CA TYR A 37 0.27 1.17 9.52
C TYR A 37 1.03 1.03 8.20
N VAL A 38 1.15 -0.20 7.67
CA VAL A 38 1.85 -0.46 6.41
C VAL A 38 1.18 0.28 5.25
N LYS A 39 -0.15 0.19 5.14
CA LYS A 39 -0.93 0.88 4.10
C LYS A 39 -0.72 2.38 4.16
N ASN A 40 -0.87 2.97 5.35
CA ASN A 40 -0.70 4.41 5.53
C ASN A 40 0.74 4.85 5.25
N LYS A 41 1.74 4.03 5.59
CA LYS A 41 3.14 4.34 5.31
C LYS A 41 3.44 4.33 3.81
N GLN A 42 2.88 3.38 3.06
CA GLN A 42 2.99 3.33 1.61
C GLN A 42 2.34 4.56 0.97
N THR A 43 1.12 4.91 1.38
CA THR A 43 0.44 6.12 0.90
C THR A 43 1.21 7.39 1.24
N SER A 44 1.75 7.49 2.46
CA SER A 44 2.57 8.64 2.86
C SER A 44 3.86 8.73 2.05
N GLN A 45 4.52 7.61 1.74
CA GLN A 45 5.70 7.61 0.87
C GLN A 45 5.36 8.13 -0.52
N PHE A 46 4.26 7.64 -1.11
CA PHE A 46 3.79 8.12 -2.41
C PHE A 46 3.45 9.62 -2.39
N ASN A 47 2.76 10.08 -1.35
CA ASN A 47 2.38 11.49 -1.23
C ASN A 47 3.59 12.41 -1.05
N ASN A 48 4.66 11.92 -0.42
CA ASN A 48 5.90 12.65 -0.19
C ASN A 48 6.81 12.75 -1.43
N LEU A 49 6.48 12.06 -2.52
CA LEU A 49 7.18 12.22 -3.80
C LEU A 49 6.88 13.61 -4.37
N SER A 50 7.87 14.17 -5.05
CA SER A 50 7.70 15.35 -5.90
C SER A 50 6.74 15.05 -7.06
N ASP A 51 6.23 16.10 -7.70
CA ASP A 51 5.30 15.94 -8.83
C ASP A 51 5.98 15.24 -10.02
N GLU A 52 7.26 15.53 -10.28
CA GLU A 52 8.07 14.86 -11.31
C GLU A 52 8.24 13.36 -11.02
N GLU A 53 8.57 12.99 -9.78
CA GLU A 53 8.67 11.57 -9.39
C GLU A 53 7.33 10.82 -9.50
N LYS A 54 6.21 11.49 -9.28
CA LYS A 54 4.87 10.90 -9.48
C LYS A 54 4.56 10.71 -10.97
N GLU A 55 4.93 11.68 -11.81
CA GLU A 55 4.81 11.57 -13.26
C GLU A 55 5.65 10.42 -13.81
N ASP A 56 6.89 10.26 -13.35
CA ASP A 56 7.77 9.15 -13.72
C ASP A 56 7.17 7.78 -13.36
N ILE A 57 6.59 7.65 -12.16
CA ILE A 57 5.88 6.43 -11.76
C ILE A 57 4.67 6.19 -12.66
N GLY A 58 3.90 7.23 -12.97
CA GLY A 58 2.78 7.14 -13.90
C GLY A 58 3.21 6.65 -15.28
N LEU A 59 4.29 7.20 -15.83
CA LEU A 59 4.87 6.78 -17.10
C LEU A 59 5.31 5.31 -17.05
N LEU A 60 6.00 4.90 -15.98
CA LEU A 60 6.40 3.50 -15.78
C LEU A 60 5.22 2.53 -15.77
N MET A 61 4.10 2.90 -15.13
CA MET A 61 2.88 2.08 -15.11
C MET A 61 2.27 1.95 -16.52
N LEU A 62 2.19 3.05 -17.27
CA LEU A 62 1.72 3.03 -18.66
C LEU A 62 2.60 2.14 -19.56
N MET A 63 3.92 2.17 -19.34
CA MET A 63 4.87 1.31 -20.05
C MET A 63 4.77 -0.18 -19.69
N GLN A 64 4.19 -0.52 -18.53
CA GLN A 64 3.91 -1.90 -18.14
C GLN A 64 2.60 -2.41 -18.75
N GLU A 65 1.57 -1.56 -18.83
CA GLU A 65 0.29 -1.91 -19.44
C GLU A 65 0.31 -1.89 -20.97
N ALA A 66 1.22 -1.11 -21.57
CA ALA A 66 1.39 -1.06 -23.01
C ALA A 66 1.78 -2.45 -23.55
N ASP A 67 0.92 -3.03 -24.39
CA ASP A 67 1.23 -4.23 -25.15
C ASP A 67 2.40 -3.91 -26.09
N ARG A 68 3.59 -4.45 -25.77
CA ARG A 68 4.81 -4.23 -26.56
C ARG A 68 4.78 -4.90 -27.93
N THR A 69 3.71 -5.63 -28.24
CA THR A 69 3.52 -6.30 -29.53
C THR A 69 2.53 -5.57 -30.44
N GLU A 70 1.82 -4.56 -29.93
CA GLU A 70 0.93 -3.71 -30.72
C GLU A 70 1.75 -2.65 -31.45
N PHE A 71 1.80 -2.76 -32.78
CA PHE A 71 2.46 -1.80 -33.66
C PHE A 71 1.45 -1.23 -34.65
N VAL A 72 1.47 0.08 -34.83
CA VAL A 72 0.71 0.76 -35.88
C VAL A 72 1.60 0.96 -37.12
N SER A 73 1.02 0.82 -38.30
CA SER A 73 1.75 1.04 -39.56
C SER A 73 2.00 2.52 -39.81
N ARG A 74 3.03 2.82 -40.60
CA ARG A 74 3.35 4.21 -40.98
C ARG A 74 2.19 4.85 -41.76
N GLU A 75 1.53 4.09 -42.61
CA GLU A 75 0.38 4.55 -43.39
C GLU A 75 -0.81 4.94 -42.50
N GLU A 76 -1.00 4.29 -41.35
CA GLU A 76 -2.05 4.64 -40.37
C GLU A 76 -1.75 5.92 -39.62
N ILE A 77 -0.48 6.15 -39.24
CA ILE A 77 -0.05 7.40 -38.58
C ILE A 77 -0.14 8.60 -39.53
N MET A 78 0.17 8.40 -40.81
CA MET A 78 0.30 9.48 -41.79
C MET A 78 -1.01 9.87 -42.49
N LYS A 79 -2.15 9.29 -42.12
CA LYS A 79 -3.47 9.72 -42.61
C LYS A 79 -3.90 11.02 -41.90
N ILE A 80 -3.78 12.13 -42.61
CA ILE A 80 -4.38 13.44 -42.31
C ILE A 80 -5.57 13.65 -43.24
#